data_AF-A0A072NSF5-F1
#
_entry.id   AF-A0A072NSF5-F1
#
_cell.length_a   1.000
_cell.length_b   1.000
_cell.length_c   1.000
_cell.angle_alpha   90.00
_cell.angle_beta   90.00
_cell.angle_gamma   90.00
#
_symmetry.space_group_name_H-M   'P 1'
#
loop_
_entity.id
_entity.type
_entity.pdbx_description
1 polymer ?
#
loop_
_entity_poly.entity_id
_entity_poly.type
_entity_poly.pdbx_seq_one_letter_code
_entity_poly.pdbx_strand_id
1 'polypeptide(L)'
;MTTTLKDNSPDLIKKSNSLYSLCLNCKKNNISYSVHIDNKLHGKIYISLKAGTPIQGIITSANFTNSRLESNHEWGVLIEDISQLSKLINEIESVASRALSTDELEKVIKKIDTFSQGTVFPKEPKVDLTVSDIIDKAEEEYAKIKRLLSFIIALVGFIVLGLTIKKAFADYVTLNSIDLLVTFSIPIVLSLLFILIAYSYAVYSKYQELFIIMSFKEPENKEIRTMHRCEIMKACKFSYRKVTYFRKTHLKEMYVNMSQDEFYKIIEKFKQISSND
;
A
#
# COMPACT_ATOMS: atom_id res chain seq x y z
N MET A 1 22.00 -6.81 2.76
CA MET A 1 20.95 -7.53 2.01
C MET A 1 21.51 -8.87 1.56
N THR A 2 20.77 -9.96 1.76
CA THR A 2 21.13 -11.28 1.21
C THR A 2 20.12 -11.64 0.14
N THR A 3 20.57 -12.06 -1.04
CA THR A 3 19.69 -12.35 -2.19
C THR A 3 20.18 -13.56 -3.00
N THR A 4 19.34 -14.02 -3.92
CA THR A 4 19.66 -15.08 -4.88
C THR A 4 20.14 -14.50 -6.22
N LEU A 5 21.16 -15.11 -6.81
CA LEU A 5 21.60 -14.92 -8.21
C LEU A 5 21.93 -16.31 -8.75
N LYS A 6 20.94 -16.98 -9.34
CA LYS A 6 21.07 -18.34 -9.88
C LYS A 6 21.48 -18.30 -11.35
N ASP A 7 22.56 -19.01 -11.68
CA ASP A 7 23.01 -19.19 -13.06
C ASP A 7 21.92 -19.82 -13.93
N ASN A 8 21.92 -19.47 -15.22
CA ASN A 8 21.03 -20.02 -16.25
C ASN A 8 19.52 -19.87 -15.96
N SER A 9 19.13 -18.91 -15.12
CA SER A 9 17.72 -18.60 -14.86
C SER A 9 17.29 -17.33 -15.60
N PRO A 10 16.08 -17.27 -16.21
CA PRO A 10 15.53 -16.03 -16.76
C PRO A 10 15.43 -14.91 -15.71
N ASP A 11 15.23 -15.31 -14.45
CA ASP A 11 15.14 -14.44 -13.28
C ASP A 11 16.48 -13.74 -12.95
N LEU A 12 17.63 -14.30 -13.38
CA LEU A 12 18.95 -13.72 -13.20
C LEU A 12 19.03 -12.30 -13.79
N ILE A 13 18.52 -12.11 -15.01
CA ILE A 13 18.57 -10.81 -15.70
C ILE A 13 17.71 -9.78 -14.96
N LYS A 14 16.47 -10.15 -14.64
CA LYS A 14 15.53 -9.27 -13.94
C LYS A 14 16.03 -8.86 -12.56
N LYS A 15 16.54 -9.83 -11.78
CA LYS A 15 17.10 -9.59 -10.45
C LYS A 15 18.38 -8.76 -10.51
N SER A 16 19.26 -9.03 -11.47
CA SER A 16 20.52 -8.28 -11.58
C SER A 16 20.29 -6.82 -11.91
N ASN A 17 19.36 -6.51 -12.83
CA ASN A 17 18.98 -5.13 -13.13
C ASN A 17 18.34 -4.42 -11.92
N SER A 18 17.48 -5.12 -11.19
CA SER A 18 16.87 -4.60 -9.96
C SER A 18 17.93 -4.33 -8.88
N LEU A 19 18.90 -5.23 -8.72
CA LEU A 19 19.99 -5.09 -7.77
C LEU A 19 20.93 -3.94 -8.13
N TYR A 20 21.25 -3.79 -9.42
CA TYR A 20 22.10 -2.70 -9.91
C TYR A 20 21.45 -1.33 -9.67
N SER A 21 20.16 -1.19 -10.02
CA SER A 21 19.42 0.05 -9.77
C SER A 21 19.33 0.38 -8.27
N LEU A 22 19.17 -0.62 -7.41
CA LEU A 22 19.23 -0.45 -5.96
C LEU A 22 20.60 0.06 -5.51
N CYS A 23 21.70 -0.58 -5.92
CA CYS A 23 23.06 -0.18 -5.57
C CYS A 23 23.38 1.25 -6.03
N LEU A 24 23.01 1.61 -7.27
CA LEU A 24 23.17 2.98 -7.79
C LEU A 24 22.40 4.00 -6.94
N ASN A 25 21.16 3.68 -6.57
CA ASN A 25 20.35 4.54 -5.73
C ASN A 25 20.92 4.67 -4.31
N CYS A 26 21.43 3.59 -3.72
CA CYS A 26 22.10 3.63 -2.42
C CYS A 26 23.34 4.54 -2.47
N LYS A 27 24.19 4.39 -3.50
CA LYS A 27 25.35 5.28 -3.70
C LYS A 27 24.93 6.75 -3.84
N LYS A 28 23.92 7.03 -4.66
CA LYS A 28 23.42 8.39 -4.91
C LYS A 28 22.92 9.08 -3.62
N ASN A 29 22.30 8.31 -2.73
CA ASN A 29 21.72 8.83 -1.48
C ASN A 29 22.64 8.64 -0.26
N ASN A 30 23.93 8.32 -0.46
CA ASN A 30 24.88 8.05 0.62
C ASN A 30 24.41 7.00 1.64
N ILE A 31 23.65 5.99 1.17
CA ILE A 31 23.18 4.88 1.99
C ILE A 31 24.23 3.78 1.93
N SER A 32 24.79 3.41 3.08
CA SER A 32 25.66 2.24 3.20
C SER A 32 24.88 0.97 2.90
N TYR A 33 25.44 0.09 2.08
CA TYR A 33 24.82 -1.16 1.70
C TYR A 33 25.86 -2.27 1.58
N SER A 34 25.41 -3.49 1.85
CA SER A 34 26.15 -4.73 1.60
C SER A 34 25.24 -5.72 0.90
N VAL A 35 25.78 -6.43 -0.09
CA VAL A 35 25.03 -7.45 -0.84
C VAL A 35 25.73 -8.80 -0.67
N HIS A 36 25.02 -9.77 -0.14
CA HIS A 36 25.46 -11.16 0.02
C HIS A 36 24.63 -12.07 -0.88
N ILE A 37 25.22 -13.16 -1.38
CA ILE A 37 24.54 -14.10 -2.28
C ILE A 37 24.35 -15.46 -1.63
N ASP A 38 23.11 -15.86 -1.44
CA ASP A 38 22.77 -17.24 -1.07
C ASP A 38 21.64 -17.75 -1.97
N ASN A 39 21.96 -18.74 -2.79
CA ASN A 39 21.02 -19.36 -3.74
C ASN A 39 20.05 -20.36 -3.10
N LYS A 40 20.22 -20.68 -1.81
CA LYS A 40 19.29 -21.47 -1.00
C LYS A 40 18.27 -20.60 -0.24
N LEU A 41 18.45 -19.29 -0.23
CA LEU A 41 17.56 -18.36 0.45
C LEU A 41 16.20 -18.26 -0.27
N HIS A 42 15.12 -18.44 0.48
CA HIS A 42 13.74 -18.28 -0.02
C HIS A 42 12.87 -17.34 0.86
N GLY A 43 13.43 -16.81 1.95
CA GLY A 43 12.75 -15.89 2.85
C GLY A 43 12.88 -14.42 2.43
N LYS A 44 11.93 -13.59 2.87
CA LYS A 44 12.03 -12.12 2.80
C LYS A 44 11.79 -11.57 4.19
N ILE A 45 12.81 -10.89 4.70
CA ILE A 45 12.87 -10.43 6.08
C ILE A 45 13.37 -9.00 6.05
N TYR A 46 12.68 -8.12 6.78
CA TYR A 46 13.02 -6.72 6.92
C TYR A 46 13.13 -6.40 8.39
N ILE A 47 14.29 -5.93 8.84
CA ILE A 47 14.55 -5.66 10.26
C ILE A 47 14.94 -4.20 10.40
N SER A 48 14.31 -3.51 11.34
CA SER A 48 14.64 -2.14 11.71
C SER A 48 15.51 -2.15 12.95
N LEU A 49 16.65 -1.47 12.88
CA LEU A 49 17.59 -1.31 13.99
C LEU A 49 17.68 0.17 14.41
N LYS A 50 17.86 0.43 15.70
CA LYS A 50 18.19 1.75 16.25
C LYS A 50 19.41 1.63 17.12
N ALA A 51 20.45 2.39 16.79
CA ALA A 51 21.76 2.33 17.46
C ALA A 51 22.33 0.89 17.57
N GLY A 52 22.07 0.05 16.56
CA GLY A 52 22.55 -1.34 16.52
C GLY A 52 21.63 -2.36 17.21
N THR A 53 20.58 -1.93 17.92
CA THR A 53 19.62 -2.84 18.56
C THR A 53 18.37 -3.02 17.67
N PRO A 54 17.90 -4.26 17.43
CA PRO A 54 16.66 -4.48 16.69
C PRO A 54 15.45 -3.94 17.47
N ILE A 55 14.55 -3.25 16.78
CA ILE A 55 13.29 -2.76 17.36
C ILE A 55 12.11 -3.61 16.87
N GLN A 56 12.07 -3.87 15.57
CA GLN A 56 10.97 -4.57 14.92
C GLN A 56 11.47 -5.26 13.65
N GLY A 57 10.85 -6.38 13.31
CA GLY A 57 11.11 -7.08 12.06
C GLY A 57 9.83 -7.57 11.41
N ILE A 58 9.83 -7.68 10.10
CA ILE A 58 8.73 -8.21 9.30
C ILE A 58 9.25 -9.39 8.50
N ILE A 59 8.62 -10.55 8.68
CA ILE A 59 8.80 -11.71 7.80
C ILE A 59 7.60 -11.75 6.86
N THR A 60 7.82 -11.77 5.54
CA THR A 60 6.72 -11.64 4.57
C THR A 60 6.94 -12.42 3.28
N SER A 61 5.82 -12.77 2.62
CA SER A 61 5.84 -13.26 1.24
C SER A 61 6.14 -12.16 0.21
N ALA A 62 5.87 -10.89 0.56
CA ALA A 62 5.99 -9.74 -0.32
C ALA A 62 7.44 -9.28 -0.51
N ASN A 63 7.80 -8.95 -1.75
CA ASN A 63 8.89 -8.01 -1.99
C ASN A 63 8.34 -6.58 -1.88
N PHE A 64 9.17 -5.59 -1.52
CA PHE A 64 8.82 -4.17 -1.61
C PHE A 64 8.74 -3.68 -3.07
N THR A 65 7.68 -4.08 -3.79
CA THR A 65 7.32 -3.55 -5.11
C THR A 65 5.89 -3.01 -5.07
N ASN A 66 5.57 -1.99 -5.86
CA ASN A 66 4.23 -1.37 -5.85
C ASN A 66 3.10 -2.40 -6.00
N SER A 67 3.24 -3.36 -6.92
CA SER A 67 2.25 -4.42 -7.11
C SER A 67 2.05 -5.30 -5.87
N ARG A 68 3.13 -5.62 -5.15
CA ARG A 68 3.06 -6.48 -3.98
C ARG A 68 2.56 -5.75 -2.73
N LEU A 69 2.74 -4.43 -2.67
CA LEU A 69 2.26 -3.60 -1.56
C LEU A 69 0.83 -3.09 -1.76
N GLU A 70 0.39 -2.89 -3.01
CA GLU A 70 -0.91 -2.27 -3.30
C GLU A 70 -1.95 -3.22 -3.89
N SER A 71 -1.56 -4.19 -4.72
CA SER A 71 -2.52 -4.98 -5.52
C SER A 71 -2.58 -6.47 -5.18
N ASN A 72 -1.47 -7.05 -4.73
CA ASN A 72 -1.43 -8.49 -4.44
C ASN A 72 -1.87 -8.79 -3.01
N HIS A 73 -2.51 -9.94 -2.82
CA HIS A 73 -2.70 -10.51 -1.50
C HIS A 73 -1.37 -11.12 -1.03
N GLU A 74 -0.72 -10.45 -0.09
CA GLU A 74 0.54 -10.89 0.51
C GLU A 74 0.36 -11.00 2.02
N TRP A 75 1.11 -11.90 2.64
CA TRP A 75 1.04 -12.14 4.08
C TRP A 75 2.36 -11.82 4.75
N GLY A 76 2.30 -11.44 6.02
CA GLY A 76 3.48 -11.18 6.82
C GLY A 76 3.17 -11.16 8.31
N VAL A 77 4.22 -11.35 9.09
CA VAL A 77 4.17 -11.31 10.55
C VAL A 77 5.13 -10.21 11.03
N LEU A 78 4.61 -9.31 11.86
CA LEU A 78 5.39 -8.33 12.60
C LEU A 78 5.92 -8.98 13.87
N ILE A 79 7.22 -8.88 14.10
CA ILE A 79 7.94 -9.39 15.26
C ILE A 79 8.50 -8.19 16.01
N GLU A 80 8.11 -8.02 17.27
CA GLU A 80 8.58 -6.95 18.17
C GLU A 80 9.47 -7.51 19.30
N ASP A 81 9.55 -8.84 19.43
CA ASP A 81 10.39 -9.51 20.42
C ASP A 81 11.88 -9.37 20.04
N ILE A 82 12.60 -8.55 20.80
CA ILE A 82 14.02 -8.23 20.61
C ILE A 82 14.90 -9.49 20.70
N SER A 83 14.57 -10.45 21.58
CA SER A 83 15.33 -11.69 21.74
C SER A 83 15.20 -12.58 20.51
N GLN A 84 13.98 -12.72 19.98
CA GLN A 84 13.74 -13.45 18.74
C GLN A 84 14.40 -12.77 17.53
N LEU A 85 14.29 -11.44 17.43
CA LEU A 85 14.95 -10.68 16.37
C LEU A 85 16.46 -10.84 16.40
N SER A 86 17.06 -10.83 17.59
CA SER A 86 18.51 -11.01 17.74
C SER A 86 18.96 -12.40 17.30
N LYS A 87 18.20 -13.45 17.66
CA LYS A 87 18.45 -14.82 17.17
C LYS A 87 18.34 -14.90 15.65
N LEU A 88 17.30 -14.29 15.09
CA LEU A 88 17.07 -14.28 13.65
C LEU A 88 18.19 -13.55 12.90
N ILE A 89 18.68 -12.42 13.41
CA ILE A 89 19.82 -11.71 12.83
C ILE A 89 21.06 -12.61 12.82
N ASN A 90 21.39 -13.25 13.96
CA ASN A 90 22.54 -14.13 14.06
C ASN A 90 22.44 -15.32 13.09
N GLU A 91 21.24 -15.90 12.91
CA GLU A 91 21.01 -16.95 11.93
C GLU A 91 21.25 -16.46 10.50
N ILE A 92 20.71 -15.28 10.13
CA ILE A 92 20.92 -14.69 8.81
C ILE A 92 22.41 -14.38 8.56
N GLU A 93 23.11 -13.84 9.55
CA GLU A 93 24.54 -13.52 9.46
C GLU A 93 25.40 -14.78 9.33
N SER A 94 25.01 -15.90 9.96
CA SER A 94 25.72 -17.18 9.84
C SER A 94 25.62 -17.79 8.43
N VAL A 95 24.56 -17.45 7.69
CA VAL A 95 24.29 -17.94 6.33
C VAL A 95 24.76 -16.94 5.27
N ALA A 96 24.93 -15.66 5.64
CA ALA A 96 25.40 -14.63 4.74
C ALA A 96 26.80 -14.98 4.22
N SER A 97 26.87 -15.28 2.92
CA SER A 97 28.13 -15.51 2.22
C SER A 97 28.96 -14.23 2.09
N ARG A 98 30.16 -14.34 1.50
CA ARG A 98 31.02 -13.20 1.18
C ARG A 98 30.24 -12.05 0.52
N ALA A 99 30.42 -10.83 1.02
CA ALA A 99 29.86 -9.64 0.41
C ALA A 99 30.43 -9.44 -1.00
N LEU A 100 29.55 -9.21 -1.97
CA LEU A 100 29.94 -8.82 -3.32
C LEU A 100 30.57 -7.43 -3.27
N SER A 101 31.76 -7.29 -3.86
CA SER A 101 32.34 -5.97 -4.06
C SER A 101 31.58 -5.20 -5.14
N THR A 102 31.72 -3.88 -5.11
CA THR A 102 31.17 -2.99 -6.14
C THR A 102 31.67 -3.37 -7.54
N ASP A 103 32.94 -3.74 -7.67
CA ASP A 103 33.56 -4.10 -8.95
C ASP A 103 33.04 -5.44 -9.47
N GLU A 104 32.75 -6.38 -8.57
CA GLU A 104 32.16 -7.68 -8.92
C GLU A 104 30.73 -7.52 -9.43
N LEU A 105 29.94 -6.67 -8.77
CA LEU A 105 28.60 -6.30 -9.25
C LEU A 105 28.66 -5.67 -10.64
N GLU A 106 29.62 -4.78 -10.90
CA GLU A 106 29.77 -4.16 -12.21
C GLU A 106 30.15 -5.18 -13.30
N LYS A 107 31.03 -6.15 -12.98
CA LYS A 107 31.37 -7.26 -13.89
C LYS A 107 30.16 -8.14 -14.22
N VAL A 108 29.31 -8.44 -13.24
CA VAL A 108 28.07 -9.20 -13.44
C VAL A 108 27.13 -8.47 -14.41
N ILE A 109 26.95 -7.17 -14.23
CA ILE A 109 26.09 -6.35 -15.10
C ILE A 109 26.65 -6.25 -16.51
N LYS A 110 27.94 -5.96 -16.67
CA LYS A 110 28.60 -5.94 -18.00
C LYS A 110 28.43 -7.26 -18.75
N LYS A 111 28.52 -8.40 -18.04
CA LYS A 111 28.31 -9.73 -18.62
C LYS A 111 26.86 -9.93 -19.07
N ILE A 112 25.88 -9.43 -18.31
CA ILE A 112 24.45 -9.48 -18.64
C ILE A 112 24.13 -8.57 -19.83
N ASP A 113 24.63 -7.34 -19.85
CA ASP A 113 24.41 -6.40 -20.95
C ASP A 113 24.96 -6.93 -22.28
N THR A 114 26.17 -7.53 -22.25
CA THR A 114 26.78 -8.18 -23.42
C THR A 114 25.93 -9.35 -23.92
N PHE A 115 25.33 -10.13 -22.99
CA PHE A 115 24.45 -11.24 -23.34
C PHE A 115 23.10 -10.77 -23.91
N SER A 116 22.51 -9.72 -23.33
CA SER A 116 21.21 -9.16 -23.75
C SER A 116 21.26 -8.46 -25.12
N GLN A 117 22.43 -7.94 -25.55
CA GLN A 117 22.58 -7.31 -26.87
C GLN A 117 22.59 -8.31 -28.04
N GLY A 118 22.74 -9.62 -27.79
CA GLY A 118 22.85 -10.64 -28.84
C GLY A 118 21.77 -11.72 -28.86
N THR A 119 20.82 -11.71 -27.92
CA THR A 119 19.89 -12.85 -27.73
C THR A 119 18.42 -12.43 -27.68
N VAL A 120 17.62 -13.02 -28.57
CA VAL A 120 16.15 -12.97 -28.51
C VAL A 120 15.69 -14.05 -27.54
N PHE A 121 15.15 -13.67 -26.39
CA PHE A 121 14.60 -14.62 -25.43
C PHE A 121 13.42 -15.37 -26.06
N PRO A 122 13.42 -16.71 -26.12
CA PRO A 122 12.23 -17.45 -26.50
C PRO A 122 11.13 -17.10 -25.50
N LYS A 123 10.04 -16.52 -26.02
CA LYS A 123 8.84 -16.22 -25.23
C LYS A 123 8.39 -17.53 -24.61
N GLU A 124 8.25 -17.57 -23.28
CA GLU A 124 7.76 -18.78 -22.59
C GLU A 124 6.49 -19.28 -23.30
N PRO A 125 6.37 -20.60 -23.55
CA PRO A 125 5.20 -21.14 -24.21
C PRO A 125 3.97 -20.76 -23.40
N LYS A 126 3.06 -19.98 -24.01
CA LYS A 126 1.79 -19.64 -23.39
C LYS A 126 0.96 -20.91 -23.28
N VAL A 127 0.85 -21.44 -22.07
CA VAL A 127 -0.13 -22.47 -21.75
C VAL A 127 -1.50 -21.78 -21.67
N ASP A 128 -2.39 -22.09 -22.61
CA ASP A 128 -3.76 -21.60 -22.62
C ASP A 128 -4.66 -22.57 -21.85
N LEU A 129 -4.55 -22.50 -20.52
CA LEU A 129 -5.38 -23.27 -19.59
C LEU A 129 -6.04 -22.30 -18.61
N THR A 130 -7.34 -22.08 -18.78
CA THR A 130 -8.16 -21.24 -17.90
C THR A 130 -8.93 -22.12 -16.91
N VAL A 131 -8.63 -21.96 -15.62
CA VAL A 131 -9.36 -22.62 -14.52
C VAL A 131 -10.37 -21.66 -13.87
N SER A 132 -10.32 -20.37 -14.23
CA SER A 132 -11.16 -19.29 -13.71
C SER A 132 -12.64 -19.61 -13.79
N ASP A 133 -13.11 -20.16 -14.90
CA ASP A 133 -14.54 -20.48 -15.12
C ASP A 133 -15.11 -21.46 -14.07
N ILE A 134 -14.27 -22.34 -13.53
CA ILE A 134 -14.65 -23.30 -12.48
C ILE A 134 -14.78 -22.59 -11.13
N ILE A 135 -13.90 -21.62 -10.86
CA ILE A 135 -13.85 -20.85 -9.61
C ILE A 135 -14.97 -19.82 -9.59
N ASP A 136 -15.19 -19.10 -10.69
CA ASP A 136 -16.20 -18.05 -10.83
C ASP A 136 -17.62 -18.60 -10.61
N LYS A 137 -17.88 -19.84 -11.06
CA LYS A 137 -19.16 -20.52 -10.86
C LYS A 137 -19.48 -20.73 -9.37
N ALA A 138 -18.47 -21.05 -8.56
CA ALA A 138 -18.63 -21.22 -7.12
C ALA A 138 -18.87 -19.87 -6.41
N GLU A 139 -18.23 -18.79 -6.87
CA GLU A 139 -18.45 -17.44 -6.34
C GLU A 139 -19.85 -16.92 -6.63
N GLU A 140 -20.41 -17.18 -7.82
CA GLU A 140 -21.78 -16.80 -8.16
C GLU A 140 -22.82 -17.47 -7.25
N GLU A 141 -22.67 -18.76 -6.96
CA GLU A 141 -23.56 -19.50 -6.07
C GLU A 141 -23.51 -18.93 -4.64
N TYR A 142 -22.32 -18.63 -4.14
CA TYR A 142 -22.15 -17.98 -2.83
C TYR A 142 -22.76 -16.57 -2.81
N ALA A 143 -22.61 -15.79 -3.88
CA ALA A 143 -23.18 -14.45 -3.98
C ALA A 143 -24.73 -14.47 -3.93
N LYS A 144 -25.36 -15.47 -4.56
CA LYS A 144 -26.83 -15.66 -4.48
C LYS A 144 -27.28 -15.95 -3.04
N ILE A 145 -26.59 -16.85 -2.34
CA ILE A 145 -26.89 -17.18 -0.94
C ILE A 145 -26.71 -15.95 -0.04
N LYS A 146 -25.61 -15.22 -0.19
CA LYS A 146 -25.33 -14.00 0.57
C LYS A 146 -26.41 -12.93 0.37
N ARG A 147 -26.93 -12.77 -0.85
CA ARG A 147 -28.01 -11.83 -1.15
C ARG A 147 -29.32 -12.20 -0.43
N LEU A 148 -29.67 -13.48 -0.41
CA LEU A 148 -30.84 -13.97 0.35
C LEU A 148 -30.67 -13.75 1.86
N LEU A 149 -29.49 -14.08 2.40
CA LEU A 149 -29.20 -13.88 3.81
C LEU A 149 -29.29 -12.39 4.20
N SER A 150 -28.77 -11.50 3.36
CA SER A 150 -28.84 -10.05 3.58
C SER A 150 -30.29 -9.54 3.61
N PHE A 151 -31.15 -10.10 2.78
CA PHE A 151 -32.58 -9.78 2.79
C PHE A 151 -33.26 -10.25 4.08
N ILE A 152 -32.94 -11.45 4.56
CA ILE A 152 -33.45 -11.98 5.84
C ILE A 152 -33.00 -11.10 7.01
N ILE A 153 -31.73 -10.71 7.05
CA ILE A 153 -31.18 -9.82 8.09
C ILE A 153 -31.90 -8.47 8.08
N ALA A 154 -32.15 -7.90 6.90
CA ALA A 154 -32.91 -6.64 6.78
C ALA A 154 -34.34 -6.81 7.33
N LEU A 155 -35.03 -7.90 6.99
CA LEU A 155 -36.37 -8.20 7.49
C LEU A 155 -36.40 -8.31 9.02
N VAL A 156 -35.45 -9.05 9.61
CA VAL A 156 -35.30 -9.16 11.07
C VAL A 156 -35.06 -7.78 11.69
N GLY A 157 -34.21 -6.94 11.07
CA GLY A 157 -33.99 -5.57 11.49
C GLY A 157 -35.27 -4.73 11.51
N PHE A 158 -36.10 -4.82 10.47
CA PHE A 158 -37.40 -4.13 10.43
C PHE A 158 -38.39 -4.66 11.46
N ILE A 159 -38.40 -5.97 11.72
CA ILE A 159 -39.24 -6.57 12.78
C ILE A 159 -38.83 -6.02 14.15
N VAL A 160 -37.54 -6.03 14.47
CA VAL A 160 -37.02 -5.47 15.74
C VAL A 160 -37.38 -3.99 15.85
N LEU A 161 -37.18 -3.21 14.79
CA LEU A 161 -37.54 -1.79 14.75
C LEU A 161 -39.03 -1.59 15.02
N GLY A 162 -39.90 -2.39 14.39
CA GLY A 162 -41.35 -2.35 14.62
C GLY A 162 -41.74 -2.69 16.07
N LEU A 163 -41.09 -3.69 16.67
CA LEU A 163 -41.30 -4.03 18.09
C LEU A 163 -40.83 -2.90 19.02
N THR A 164 -39.70 -2.25 18.71
CA THR A 164 -39.21 -1.09 19.46
C THR A 164 -40.18 0.09 19.39
N ILE A 165 -40.71 0.39 18.20
CA ILE A 165 -41.73 1.43 18.02
C ILE A 165 -43.01 1.10 18.80
N LYS A 166 -43.48 -0.16 18.75
CA LYS A 166 -44.65 -0.61 19.51
C LYS A 166 -44.45 -0.44 21.02
N LYS A 167 -43.27 -0.80 21.54
CA LYS A 167 -42.93 -0.60 22.95
C LYS A 167 -42.86 0.88 23.32
N ALA A 168 -42.25 1.71 22.47
CA ALA A 168 -42.17 3.16 22.66
C ALA A 168 -43.54 3.82 22.77
N PHE A 169 -44.53 3.41 21.95
CA PHE A 169 -45.90 3.93 22.05
C PHE A 169 -46.62 3.52 23.35
N ALA A 170 -46.37 2.31 23.85
CA ALA A 170 -46.95 1.85 25.11
C ALA A 170 -46.35 2.59 26.33
N ASP A 171 -45.03 2.80 26.32
CA ASP A 171 -44.29 3.52 27.37
C ASP A 171 -44.48 5.05 27.29
N TYR A 172 -44.88 5.61 26.14
CA TYR A 172 -45.19 7.03 25.97
C TYR A 172 -46.36 7.50 26.84
N VAL A 173 -47.32 6.61 27.12
CA VAL A 173 -48.50 6.92 27.93
C VAL A 173 -48.14 7.09 29.42
N THR A 174 -46.95 6.63 29.85
CA THR A 174 -46.56 6.52 31.27
C THR A 174 -45.38 7.42 31.71
N LEU A 175 -44.66 8.08 30.80
CA LEU A 175 -43.42 8.82 31.12
C LEU A 175 -43.42 10.28 30.67
N ASN A 176 -42.72 11.12 31.43
CA ASN A 176 -42.53 12.56 31.18
C ASN A 176 -41.87 12.80 29.80
N SER A 177 -42.58 13.45 28.89
CA SER A 177 -42.35 13.39 27.43
C SER A 177 -40.99 13.91 26.92
N ILE A 178 -40.23 14.61 27.76
CA ILE A 178 -38.93 15.22 27.40
C ILE A 178 -37.79 14.18 27.42
N ASP A 179 -37.76 13.29 28.41
CA ASP A 179 -36.68 12.32 28.60
C ASP A 179 -36.66 11.24 27.51
N LEU A 180 -37.86 10.83 27.07
CA LEU A 180 -38.04 9.96 25.91
C LEU A 180 -37.53 10.62 24.62
N LEU A 181 -37.85 11.90 24.39
CA LEU A 181 -37.45 12.61 23.16
C LEU A 181 -35.92 12.73 23.06
N VAL A 182 -35.24 13.02 24.19
CA VAL A 182 -33.77 13.05 24.26
C VAL A 182 -33.20 11.66 23.97
N THR A 183 -33.71 10.62 24.63
CA THR A 183 -33.22 9.24 24.48
C THR A 183 -33.36 8.71 23.05
N PHE A 184 -34.45 9.04 22.33
CA PHE A 184 -34.61 8.66 20.93
C PHE A 184 -33.77 9.50 19.96
N SER A 185 -33.53 10.77 20.28
CA SER A 185 -32.76 11.66 19.41
C SER A 185 -31.27 11.35 19.42
N ILE A 186 -30.73 10.89 20.56
CA ILE A 186 -29.29 10.60 20.73
C ILE A 186 -28.77 9.63 19.66
N PRO A 187 -29.35 8.42 19.43
CA PRO A 187 -28.87 7.49 18.41
C PRO A 187 -28.94 8.04 16.97
N ILE A 188 -29.97 8.84 16.66
CA ILE A 188 -30.17 9.41 15.33
C ILE A 188 -29.11 10.48 15.04
N VAL A 189 -28.93 11.41 15.99
CA VAL A 189 -27.91 12.46 15.91
C VAL A 189 -26.52 11.82 15.86
N LEU A 190 -26.26 10.83 16.71
CA LEU A 190 -24.97 10.14 16.73
C LEU A 190 -24.69 9.41 15.41
N SER A 191 -25.70 8.79 14.80
CA SER A 191 -25.57 8.10 13.51
C SER A 191 -25.24 9.07 12.37
N LEU A 192 -25.90 10.23 12.33
CA LEU A 192 -25.62 11.29 11.35
C LEU A 192 -24.22 11.88 11.55
N LEU A 193 -23.84 12.14 12.80
CA LEU A 193 -22.51 12.66 13.16
C LEU A 193 -21.41 11.64 12.82
N PHE A 194 -21.67 10.35 13.05
CA PHE A 194 -20.74 9.27 12.72
C PHE A 194 -20.42 9.23 11.22
N ILE A 195 -21.42 9.39 10.34
CA ILE A 195 -21.19 9.42 8.89
C ILE A 195 -20.29 10.59 8.50
N LEU A 196 -20.52 11.78 9.08
CA LEU A 196 -19.68 12.97 8.83
C LEU A 196 -18.24 12.77 9.30
N ILE A 197 -18.05 12.20 10.49
CA ILE A 197 -16.73 11.89 11.05
C ILE A 197 -16.01 10.83 10.21
N ALA A 198 -16.70 9.74 9.86
CA ALA A 198 -16.16 8.66 9.06
C ALA A 198 -15.72 9.14 7.67
N TYR A 199 -16.52 9.99 7.02
CA TYR A 199 -16.14 10.59 5.73
C TYR A 199 -14.92 11.50 5.87
N SER A 200 -14.90 12.36 6.90
CA SER A 200 -13.77 13.26 7.18
C SER A 200 -12.47 12.48 7.40
N TYR A 201 -12.55 11.38 8.16
CA TYR A 201 -11.43 10.47 8.38
C TYR A 201 -10.97 9.78 7.08
N ALA A 202 -11.91 9.33 6.24
CA ALA A 202 -11.59 8.70 4.96
C ALA A 202 -10.85 9.67 4.02
N VAL A 203 -11.28 10.93 3.96
CA VAL A 203 -10.60 11.98 3.18
C VAL A 203 -9.21 12.28 3.76
N TYR A 204 -9.12 12.42 5.09
CA TYR A 204 -7.85 12.64 5.77
C TYR A 204 -6.83 11.52 5.50
N SER A 205 -7.26 10.27 5.61
CA SER A 205 -6.45 9.09 5.32
C SER A 205 -5.88 9.11 3.89
N LYS A 206 -6.68 9.51 2.90
CA LYS A 206 -6.19 9.64 1.51
C LYS A 206 -5.18 10.76 1.31
N TYR A 207 -5.31 11.86 2.03
CA TYR A 207 -4.26 12.90 2.04
C TYR A 207 -2.96 12.38 2.66
N GLN A 208 -3.03 11.61 3.76
CA GLN A 208 -1.82 11.03 4.35
C GLN A 208 -1.10 10.09 3.38
N GLU A 209 -1.83 9.17 2.74
CA GLU A 209 -1.26 8.29 1.71
C GLU A 209 -0.58 9.09 0.59
N LEU A 210 -1.25 10.12 0.08
CA LEU A 210 -0.71 10.99 -0.96
C LEU A 210 0.58 11.70 -0.51
N PHE A 211 0.58 12.29 0.68
CA PHE A 211 1.72 13.05 1.21
C PHE A 211 2.91 12.18 1.58
N ILE A 212 2.68 10.93 2.00
CA ILE A 212 3.77 9.96 2.20
C ILE A 212 4.45 9.69 0.85
N ILE A 213 3.70 9.41 -0.21
CA ILE A 213 4.31 9.12 -1.52
C ILE A 213 5.00 10.36 -2.10
N MET A 214 4.37 11.54 -1.97
CA MET A 214 4.97 12.80 -2.38
C MET A 214 6.28 13.10 -1.64
N SER A 215 6.40 12.70 -0.37
CA SER A 215 7.62 12.95 0.41
C SER A 215 8.87 12.33 -0.21
N PHE A 216 8.73 11.28 -1.04
CA PHE A 216 9.84 10.69 -1.80
C PHE A 216 10.17 11.43 -3.10
N LYS A 217 9.30 12.34 -3.54
CA LYS A 217 9.37 13.09 -4.81
C LYS A 217 9.48 14.60 -4.60
N GLU A 218 9.54 15.07 -3.37
CA GLU A 218 9.68 16.48 -3.00
C GLU A 218 11.13 16.77 -2.57
N PRO A 219 11.62 18.01 -2.78
CA PRO A 219 12.93 18.42 -2.30
C PRO A 219 12.97 18.48 -0.76
N GLU A 220 14.16 18.40 -0.16
CA GLU A 220 14.34 18.40 1.30
C GLU A 220 13.91 19.73 1.98
N ASN A 221 13.77 20.81 1.20
CA ASN A 221 13.33 22.10 1.72
C ASN A 221 11.89 22.03 2.28
N LYS A 222 11.77 22.25 3.59
CA LYS A 222 10.52 22.20 4.34
C LYS A 222 9.48 23.21 3.84
N GLU A 223 9.89 24.39 3.39
CA GLU A 223 8.97 25.43 2.92
C GLU A 223 8.28 25.02 1.61
N ILE A 224 9.07 24.51 0.65
CA ILE A 224 8.56 24.03 -0.65
C ILE A 224 7.59 22.86 -0.43
N ARG A 225 7.94 21.94 0.47
CA ARG A 225 7.10 20.79 0.82
C ARG A 225 5.75 21.20 1.40
N THR A 226 5.74 22.16 2.33
CA THR A 226 4.48 22.66 2.90
C THR A 226 3.66 23.39 1.84
N MET A 227 4.29 24.16 0.97
CA MET A 227 3.62 24.86 -0.13
C MET A 227 2.91 23.89 -1.07
N HIS A 228 3.60 22.85 -1.56
CA HIS A 228 3.01 21.83 -2.44
C HIS A 228 1.78 21.16 -1.82
N ARG A 229 1.87 20.80 -0.54
CA ARG A 229 0.77 20.18 0.21
C ARG A 229 -0.41 21.12 0.37
N CYS A 230 -0.17 22.38 0.70
CA CYS A 230 -1.21 23.40 0.80
C CYS A 230 -1.92 23.62 -0.55
N GLU A 231 -1.18 23.68 -1.66
CA GLU A 231 -1.77 23.87 -2.99
C GLU A 231 -2.63 22.68 -3.42
N ILE A 232 -2.21 21.45 -3.12
CA ILE A 232 -3.01 20.26 -3.36
C ILE A 232 -4.26 20.24 -2.48
N MET A 233 -4.16 20.62 -1.20
CA MET A 233 -5.33 20.73 -0.32
C MET A 233 -6.31 21.78 -0.81
N LYS A 234 -5.83 22.93 -1.32
CA LYS A 234 -6.69 23.95 -1.94
C LYS A 234 -7.37 23.44 -3.20
N ALA A 235 -6.66 22.68 -4.03
CA ALA A 235 -7.19 22.13 -5.29
C ALA A 235 -8.21 21.00 -5.06
N CYS A 236 -7.94 20.08 -4.13
CA CYS A 236 -8.75 18.89 -3.89
C CYS A 236 -9.85 19.10 -2.81
N LYS A 237 -9.68 20.07 -1.89
CA LYS A 237 -10.58 20.39 -0.77
C LYS A 237 -10.94 19.13 0.04
N PHE A 238 -12.20 18.95 0.43
CA PHE A 238 -12.69 17.77 1.16
C PHE A 238 -13.20 16.66 0.24
N SER A 239 -12.81 16.64 -1.04
CA SER A 239 -13.31 15.64 -1.98
C SER A 239 -12.43 14.40 -2.03
N TYR A 240 -12.97 13.28 -1.53
CA TYR A 240 -12.33 11.96 -1.62
C TYR A 240 -11.93 11.60 -3.07
N ARG A 241 -12.83 11.89 -4.03
CA ARG A 241 -12.63 11.55 -5.45
C ARG A 241 -11.45 12.34 -6.04
N LYS A 242 -11.37 13.65 -5.77
CA LYS A 242 -10.32 14.52 -6.30
C LYS A 242 -8.93 14.12 -5.79
N VAL A 243 -8.81 13.83 -4.49
CA VAL A 243 -7.54 13.36 -3.89
C VAL A 243 -7.08 12.04 -4.52
N THR A 244 -8.01 11.10 -4.69
CA THR A 244 -7.71 9.79 -5.29
C THR A 244 -7.32 9.92 -6.77
N TYR A 245 -7.99 10.80 -7.51
CA TYR A 245 -7.67 11.05 -8.92
C TYR A 245 -6.29 11.69 -9.08
N PHE A 246 -5.98 12.71 -8.27
CA PHE A 246 -4.67 13.36 -8.28
C PHE A 246 -3.54 12.34 -8.06
N ARG A 247 -3.69 11.47 -7.05
CA ARG A 247 -2.73 10.40 -6.75
C ARG A 247 -2.49 9.48 -7.95
N LYS A 248 -3.55 9.01 -8.62
CA LYS A 248 -3.42 8.02 -9.69
C LYS A 248 -2.79 8.60 -10.96
N THR A 249 -3.14 9.83 -11.30
CA THR A 249 -2.83 10.42 -12.60
C THR A 249 -1.60 11.34 -12.55
N HIS A 250 -1.57 12.30 -11.63
CA HIS A 250 -0.59 13.39 -11.65
C HIS A 250 0.64 13.14 -10.77
N LEU A 251 0.56 12.21 -9.82
CA LEU A 251 1.70 11.88 -8.96
C LEU A 251 2.88 11.28 -9.73
N LYS A 252 2.62 10.63 -10.86
CA LYS A 252 3.67 10.06 -11.73
C LYS A 252 4.52 11.14 -12.41
N GLU A 253 3.91 12.30 -12.69
CA GLU A 253 4.55 13.44 -13.33
C GLU A 253 5.52 14.17 -12.38
N MET A 254 5.40 13.98 -11.06
CA MET A 254 6.27 14.58 -10.04
C MET A 254 7.64 13.90 -9.90
N TYR A 255 8.69 14.70 -9.68
CA TYR A 255 10.07 14.28 -9.44
C TYR A 255 10.81 15.25 -8.49
N VAL A 256 11.89 14.77 -7.85
CA VAL A 256 12.54 15.39 -6.67
C VAL A 256 12.98 16.86 -6.87
N ASN A 257 13.55 17.19 -8.02
CA ASN A 257 14.08 18.54 -8.30
C ASN A 257 13.15 19.37 -9.20
N MET A 258 11.84 19.13 -9.14
CA MET A 258 10.85 19.87 -9.92
C MET A 258 10.80 21.34 -9.52
N SER A 259 10.74 22.24 -10.50
CA SER A 259 10.59 23.68 -10.26
C SER A 259 9.16 24.04 -9.80
N GLN A 260 9.00 25.18 -9.10
CA GLN A 260 7.68 25.62 -8.63
C GLN A 260 6.72 25.88 -9.80
N ASP A 261 7.19 26.44 -10.92
CA ASP A 261 6.36 26.71 -12.10
C ASP A 261 5.82 25.42 -12.75
N GLU A 262 6.65 24.37 -12.81
CA GLU A 262 6.21 23.06 -13.30
C GLU A 262 5.17 22.42 -12.39
N PHE A 263 5.34 22.55 -11.07
CA PHE A 263 4.35 22.07 -10.10
C PHE A 263 3.01 22.80 -10.26
N TYR A 264 3.03 24.13 -10.42
CA TYR A 264 1.82 24.90 -10.66
C TYR A 264 1.11 24.49 -11.96
N LYS A 265 1.86 24.20 -13.04
CA LYS A 265 1.27 23.67 -14.28
C LYS A 265 0.54 22.34 -14.07
N ILE A 266 1.07 21.45 -13.24
CA ILE A 266 0.40 20.18 -12.88
C ILE A 266 -0.89 20.46 -12.12
N ILE A 267 -0.87 21.40 -11.17
CA ILE A 267 -2.05 21.79 -10.39
C ILE A 267 -3.11 22.45 -11.27
N GLU A 268 -2.73 23.32 -12.21
CA GLU A 268 -3.66 23.93 -13.16
C GLU A 268 -4.27 22.89 -14.10
N LYS A 269 -3.46 22.00 -14.68
CA LYS A 269 -3.92 20.89 -15.51
C LYS A 269 -4.94 20.04 -14.75
N PHE A 270 -4.67 19.73 -13.48
CA PHE A 270 -5.60 19.01 -12.62
C PHE A 270 -6.89 19.80 -12.32
N LYS A 271 -6.80 21.10 -12.06
CA LYS A 271 -7.98 21.96 -11.82
C LYS A 271 -8.89 22.02 -13.04
N GLN A 272 -8.32 22.14 -14.25
CA GLN A 272 -9.10 22.16 -15.49
C GLN A 272 -9.85 20.84 -15.71
N ILE A 273 -9.17 19.70 -15.54
CA ILE A 273 -9.79 18.38 -15.73
C ILE A 273 -10.86 18.12 -14.66
N SER A 274 -10.58 18.45 -13.40
CA SER A 274 -11.49 18.21 -12.27
C SER A 274 -12.64 19.22 -12.13
N SER A 275 -12.76 20.18 -13.06
CA SER A 275 -13.88 21.12 -13.16
C SER A 275 -14.89 20.73 -14.24
N ASN A 276 -14.53 19.79 -15.12
CA ASN A 276 -15.40 19.25 -16.16
C ASN A 276 -16.13 17.95 -15.73
N ASP A 277 -15.89 17.48 -14.50
CA ASP A 277 -16.53 16.32 -13.82
C ASP A 277 -17.29 16.79 -12.55
#